data_AF-A0A7K9MU05-F1
#
_entry.id   AF-A0A7K9MU05-F1
#
_cell.length_a   1.000
_cell.length_b   1.000
_cell.length_c   1.000
_cell.angle_alpha   90.00
_cell.angle_beta   90.00
_cell.angle_gamma   90.00
#
_symmetry.space_group_name_H-M   'P 1'
#
loop_
_entity.id
_entity.type
_entity.pdbx_description
1 polymer ?
#
loop_
_entity_poly.entity_id
_entity_poly.type
_entity_poly.pdbx_seq_one_letter_code
_entity_poly.pdbx_strand_id
1 'polypeptide(L)'
;AVICMFISLKVITELGNSENKVAVISSLRSGLLKPVERHAFHFKKQELHGSLKTESDVNHYPILLWWSPLTGETGRLGQCGEDVCFFTINKTFQHNQMTRAFLFYGTDFSIDSLPLPRKDYHDWALFHEESPKNNYKLFHEATITLFNHTATFSRHSHLPLTTQYLEGVEVLKSLRYMIPLQMKNSLRKRLAPLVYVQSDCNPPSDRDSYVRELMCHIEVDSYGECLHNRDLPHHLRNPAAMDDGSFYKILAQYKFILAFENAICEDYITEKLWRPLKLGVVPVYFGSPSIVDWLPSNKSAILVSSFSHPRELAHYIKTLDTNDEEYESYLQWKLKGDISNPRLLTAMKERKWGVQDITQDNYIDTFECMVCNRVWENIRRKEKGWLPQRWKAQVNHLSCPKPEAFWFSSSNPGWTSLQEMWIPSFRQSKKEAWALRQLVERNRNFTAQEFWMLVFKE
;
A
#
# COMPACT_ATOMS: atom_id res chain seq x y z
N ALA A 1 3.53 -40.43 -27.03
CA ALA A 1 3.24 -39.08 -27.54
C ALA A 1 1.85 -38.56 -27.11
N VAL A 2 0.77 -39.37 -27.16
CA VAL A 2 -0.60 -38.90 -26.84
C VAL A 2 -0.87 -38.73 -25.33
N ILE A 3 -0.22 -39.50 -24.45
CA ILE A 3 -0.46 -39.46 -22.99
C ILE A 3 0.14 -38.19 -22.33
N CYS A 4 1.23 -37.63 -22.85
CA CYS A 4 1.80 -36.37 -22.34
C CYS A 4 0.91 -35.16 -22.66
N MET A 5 0.18 -35.16 -23.79
CA MET A 5 -0.72 -34.05 -24.14
C MET A 5 -1.95 -33.96 -23.22
N PHE A 6 -2.49 -35.09 -22.76
CA PHE A 6 -3.63 -35.10 -21.85
C PHE A 6 -3.26 -34.69 -20.42
N ILE A 7 -2.04 -34.99 -19.96
CA ILE A 7 -1.55 -34.54 -18.65
C ILE A 7 -1.28 -33.02 -18.67
N SER A 8 -0.71 -32.49 -19.76
CA SER A 8 -0.51 -31.05 -19.92
C SER A 8 -1.83 -30.26 -20.00
N LEU A 9 -2.84 -30.76 -20.71
CA LEU A 9 -4.15 -30.10 -20.78
C LEU A 9 -4.86 -30.05 -19.43
N LYS A 10 -4.78 -31.14 -18.64
CA LYS A 10 -5.41 -31.26 -17.32
C LYS A 10 -4.74 -30.36 -16.28
N VAL A 11 -3.41 -30.20 -16.36
CA VAL A 11 -2.66 -29.23 -15.54
C VAL A 11 -2.97 -27.78 -15.93
N ILE A 12 -3.14 -27.49 -17.23
CA ILE A 12 -3.58 -26.15 -17.70
C ILE A 12 -5.03 -25.84 -17.26
N THR A 13 -5.92 -26.83 -17.20
CA THR A 13 -7.30 -26.63 -16.69
C THR A 13 -7.35 -26.49 -15.16
N GLU A 14 -6.50 -27.19 -14.41
CA GLU A 14 -6.42 -27.08 -12.95
C GLU A 14 -5.77 -25.77 -12.50
N LEU A 15 -4.73 -25.28 -13.21
CA LEU A 15 -4.11 -23.97 -12.97
C LEU A 15 -5.04 -22.81 -13.38
N GLY A 16 -5.71 -22.91 -14.53
CA GLY A 16 -6.74 -21.93 -14.94
C GLY A 16 -7.97 -21.93 -14.02
N ASN A 17 -8.32 -23.06 -13.40
CA ASN A 17 -9.36 -23.11 -12.36
C ASN A 17 -8.87 -22.64 -10.99
N SER A 18 -7.57 -22.71 -10.70
CA SER A 18 -6.98 -22.07 -9.52
C SER A 18 -6.95 -20.55 -9.70
N GLU A 19 -6.62 -20.05 -10.89
CA GLU A 19 -6.77 -18.63 -11.24
C GLU A 19 -8.22 -18.18 -11.21
N ASN A 20 -9.19 -18.99 -11.66
CA ASN A 20 -10.61 -18.66 -11.50
C ASN A 20 -11.08 -18.77 -10.04
N LYS A 21 -10.53 -19.64 -9.20
CA LYS A 21 -10.86 -19.68 -7.76
C LYS A 21 -10.20 -18.54 -6.98
N VAL A 22 -8.97 -18.18 -7.32
CA VAL A 22 -8.29 -16.97 -6.82
C VAL A 22 -8.99 -15.73 -7.34
N ALA A 23 -9.44 -15.70 -8.59
CA ALA A 23 -10.20 -14.60 -9.17
C ALA A 23 -11.60 -14.51 -8.57
N VAL A 24 -12.30 -15.62 -8.30
CA VAL A 24 -13.62 -15.66 -7.63
C VAL A 24 -13.51 -15.29 -6.14
N ILE A 25 -12.43 -15.68 -5.46
CA ILE A 25 -12.13 -15.25 -4.08
C ILE A 25 -11.65 -13.78 -4.07
N SER A 26 -10.92 -13.32 -5.09
CA SER A 26 -10.52 -11.93 -5.27
C SER A 26 -11.66 -11.04 -5.73
N SER A 27 -12.68 -11.56 -6.42
CA SER A 27 -13.87 -10.81 -6.83
C SER A 27 -14.88 -10.68 -5.70
N LEU A 28 -14.82 -11.57 -4.70
CA LEU A 28 -15.54 -11.46 -3.43
C LEU A 28 -14.79 -10.61 -2.38
N ARG A 29 -13.50 -10.33 -2.61
CA ARG A 29 -12.64 -9.51 -1.73
C ARG A 29 -11.92 -8.39 -2.49
N SER A 30 -12.46 -7.96 -3.63
CA SER A 30 -11.88 -6.85 -4.37
C SER A 30 -12.06 -5.64 -3.47
N GLY A 31 -10.93 -5.06 -3.08
CA GLY A 31 -10.86 -3.79 -2.37
C GLY A 31 -11.43 -2.70 -3.27
N LEU A 32 -12.76 -2.65 -3.37
CA LEU A 32 -13.44 -1.39 -3.48
C LEU A 32 -12.89 -0.52 -2.36
N LEU A 33 -12.27 0.62 -2.72
CA LEU A 33 -12.01 1.74 -1.81
C LEU A 33 -13.10 1.79 -0.75
N LYS A 34 -12.70 1.85 0.53
CA LYS A 34 -13.65 1.85 1.64
C LYS A 34 -14.71 2.94 1.35
N PRO A 35 -16.00 2.71 1.68
CA PRO A 35 -17.06 3.69 1.39
C PRO A 35 -16.74 5.11 1.89
N VAL A 36 -15.94 5.21 2.96
CA VAL A 36 -15.47 6.47 3.57
C VAL A 36 -14.50 7.24 2.66
N GLU A 37 -13.62 6.55 1.92
CA GLU A 37 -12.74 7.19 0.94
C GLU A 37 -13.57 7.70 -0.25
N ARG A 38 -14.53 6.90 -0.74
CA ARG A 38 -15.52 7.32 -1.77
C ARG A 38 -16.29 8.59 -1.43
N HIS A 39 -16.64 8.79 -0.16
CA HIS A 39 -17.41 9.96 0.27
C HIS A 39 -16.52 11.20 0.40
N ALA A 40 -15.25 11.05 0.79
CA ALA A 40 -14.28 12.15 0.77
C ALA A 40 -13.91 12.61 -0.65
N PHE A 41 -13.94 11.69 -1.64
CA PHE A 41 -13.72 12.03 -3.06
C PHE A 41 -14.80 12.94 -3.67
N HIS A 42 -15.99 13.01 -3.06
CA HIS A 42 -17.14 13.71 -3.67
C HIS A 42 -17.34 15.16 -3.19
N PHE A 43 -16.85 15.53 -2.01
CA PHE A 43 -17.26 16.77 -1.35
C PHE A 43 -16.54 18.05 -1.79
N LYS A 44 -15.41 17.97 -2.50
CA LYS A 44 -14.77 19.16 -3.12
C LYS A 44 -15.20 19.37 -4.58
N LYS A 45 -16.04 18.48 -5.12
CA LYS A 45 -16.33 18.40 -6.56
C LYS A 45 -17.44 19.32 -7.04
N GLN A 46 -18.14 20.01 -6.15
CA GLN A 46 -19.31 20.84 -6.52
C GLN A 46 -19.03 22.32 -6.78
N GLU A 47 -17.83 22.85 -6.50
CA GLU A 47 -17.60 24.32 -6.58
C GLU A 47 -16.59 24.79 -7.65
N LEU A 48 -16.11 23.90 -8.53
CA LEU A 48 -15.43 24.28 -9.79
C LEU A 48 -15.91 23.41 -10.96
N HIS A 49 -17.23 23.28 -11.12
CA HIS A 49 -17.81 22.61 -12.28
C HIS A 49 -17.89 23.55 -13.49
N GLY A 50 -16.79 23.61 -14.25
CA GLY A 50 -16.88 23.74 -15.70
C GLY A 50 -17.41 22.42 -16.26
N SER A 51 -18.74 22.29 -16.38
CA SER A 51 -19.35 21.25 -17.22
C SER A 51 -18.78 21.37 -18.63
N LEU A 52 -18.07 20.35 -19.09
CA LEU A 52 -17.72 20.19 -20.50
C LEU A 52 -19.03 20.23 -21.32
N LYS A 53 -19.12 21.20 -22.23
CA LYS A 53 -20.27 21.35 -23.13
C LYS A 53 -20.01 20.88 -24.56
N THR A 54 -18.79 20.49 -24.97
CA THR A 54 -18.53 20.02 -26.35
C THR A 54 -17.27 19.16 -26.50
N GLU A 55 -17.27 18.23 -27.47
CA GLU A 55 -16.07 17.47 -27.96
C GLU A 55 -14.90 18.38 -28.38
N SER A 56 -15.16 19.67 -28.65
CA SER A 56 -14.16 20.65 -29.08
C SER A 56 -13.07 20.91 -28.05
N ASP A 57 -13.39 20.85 -26.76
CA ASP A 57 -12.47 21.30 -25.71
C ASP A 57 -11.43 20.22 -25.36
N VAL A 58 -11.78 18.94 -25.58
CA VAL A 58 -10.90 17.79 -25.31
C VAL A 58 -9.72 17.73 -26.28
N ASN A 59 -9.85 18.30 -27.48
CA ASN A 59 -8.77 18.31 -28.47
C ASN A 59 -7.69 19.37 -28.20
N HIS A 60 -7.89 20.26 -27.23
CA HIS A 60 -6.94 21.34 -26.92
C HIS A 60 -5.93 20.98 -25.83
N TYR A 61 -6.21 19.95 -25.02
CA TYR A 61 -5.40 19.59 -23.86
C TYR A 61 -4.83 18.17 -23.98
N PRO A 62 -3.63 17.91 -23.43
CA PRO A 62 -3.10 16.56 -23.32
C PRO A 62 -4.04 15.65 -22.55
N ILE A 63 -4.23 14.43 -23.07
CA ILE A 63 -5.10 13.42 -22.47
C ILE A 63 -4.26 12.43 -21.67
N LEU A 64 -4.66 12.26 -20.42
CA LEU A 64 -4.11 11.35 -19.44
C LEU A 64 -5.17 10.28 -19.15
N LEU A 65 -4.93 9.07 -19.66
CA LEU A 65 -5.91 7.98 -19.62
C LEU A 65 -5.58 7.02 -18.47
N TRP A 66 -6.47 6.92 -17.49
CA TRP A 66 -6.42 5.84 -16.51
C TRP A 66 -6.77 4.51 -17.18
N TRP A 67 -5.75 3.70 -17.41
CA TRP A 67 -5.88 2.42 -18.08
C TRP A 67 -6.55 1.36 -17.21
N SER A 68 -6.27 1.41 -15.90
CA SER A 68 -6.97 0.69 -14.85
C SER A 68 -7.73 1.73 -14.00
N PRO A 69 -9.08 1.74 -14.02
CA PRO A 69 -9.87 2.82 -13.42
C PRO A 69 -9.74 2.86 -11.89
N LEU A 70 -9.23 3.98 -11.35
CA LEU A 70 -9.18 4.23 -9.90
C LEU A 70 -10.25 5.22 -9.44
N THR A 71 -10.41 6.33 -10.16
CA THR A 71 -11.27 7.45 -9.77
C THR A 71 -12.73 7.29 -10.19
N GLY A 72 -13.01 6.39 -11.13
CA GLY A 72 -14.34 6.23 -11.74
C GLY A 72 -14.77 7.40 -12.64
N GLU A 73 -13.88 8.35 -12.92
CA GLU A 73 -14.18 9.57 -13.68
C GLU A 73 -14.15 9.32 -15.20
N THR A 74 -15.29 9.53 -15.86
CA THR A 74 -15.40 9.36 -17.32
C THR A 74 -14.76 10.49 -18.12
N GLY A 75 -14.48 11.63 -17.49
CA GLY A 75 -13.80 12.77 -18.11
C GLY A 75 -13.80 14.02 -17.23
N ARG A 76 -12.64 14.63 -16.99
CA ARG A 76 -12.53 15.96 -16.37
C ARG A 76 -11.34 16.75 -16.91
N LEU A 77 -11.46 18.08 -16.94
CA LEU A 77 -10.30 18.96 -17.01
C LEU A 77 -9.73 19.12 -15.61
N GLY A 78 -8.44 18.88 -15.45
CA GLY A 78 -7.71 19.14 -14.20
C GLY A 78 -6.69 20.24 -14.40
N GLN A 79 -6.76 21.25 -13.54
CA GLN A 79 -5.81 22.35 -13.49
C GLN A 79 -4.69 22.02 -12.49
N CYS A 80 -3.45 22.05 -12.98
CA CYS A 80 -2.24 21.63 -12.28
C CYS A 80 -1.25 22.80 -12.18
N GLY A 81 -1.69 23.88 -11.53
CA GLY A 81 -1.03 25.18 -11.59
C GLY A 81 -1.40 25.91 -12.89
N GLU A 82 -0.41 26.18 -13.73
CA GLU A 82 -0.60 26.81 -15.05
C GLU A 82 -0.95 25.80 -16.15
N ASP A 83 -0.69 24.51 -15.90
CA ASP A 83 -0.89 23.42 -16.85
C ASP A 83 -2.29 22.81 -16.70
N VAL A 84 -2.92 22.44 -17.82
CA VAL A 84 -4.28 21.84 -17.84
C VAL A 84 -4.26 20.55 -18.65
N CYS A 85 -4.79 19.46 -18.09
CA CYS A 85 -4.91 18.17 -18.77
C CYS A 85 -6.33 17.62 -18.68
N PHE A 86 -6.69 16.76 -19.64
CA PHE A 86 -7.94 16.01 -19.61
C PHE A 86 -7.69 14.60 -19.06
N PHE A 87 -8.35 14.28 -17.95
CA PHE A 87 -8.27 12.99 -17.25
C PHE A 87 -9.51 12.17 -17.56
N THR A 88 -9.35 10.90 -17.92
CA THR A 88 -10.49 10.02 -18.23
C THR A 88 -10.13 8.55 -17.98
N ILE A 89 -11.14 7.72 -17.71
CA ILE A 89 -11.05 6.24 -17.76
C ILE A 89 -11.52 5.65 -19.09
N ASN A 90 -12.03 6.49 -20.01
CA ASN A 90 -12.65 6.02 -21.24
C ASN A 90 -11.58 5.59 -22.25
N LYS A 91 -11.43 4.27 -22.42
CA LYS A 91 -10.42 3.66 -23.28
C LYS A 91 -10.57 4.01 -24.76
N THR A 92 -11.71 4.57 -25.21
CA THR A 92 -11.84 5.07 -26.58
C THR A 92 -10.83 6.16 -26.93
N PHE A 93 -10.30 6.87 -25.92
CA PHE A 93 -9.26 7.89 -26.10
C PHE A 93 -7.86 7.31 -26.32
N GLN A 94 -7.64 6.00 -26.22
CA GLN A 94 -6.30 5.38 -26.39
C GLN A 94 -5.60 5.81 -27.68
N HIS A 95 -6.34 5.93 -28.78
CA HIS A 95 -5.79 6.25 -30.10
C HIS A 95 -5.88 7.75 -30.45
N ASN A 96 -6.42 8.58 -29.56
CA ASN A 96 -6.51 10.03 -29.76
C ASN A 96 -5.10 10.63 -29.87
N GLN A 97 -4.91 11.59 -30.79
CA GLN A 97 -3.62 12.24 -31.03
C GLN A 97 -3.13 13.08 -29.85
N MET A 98 -4.03 13.47 -28.95
CA MET A 98 -3.74 14.21 -27.72
C MET A 98 -3.41 13.30 -26.53
N THR A 99 -3.58 11.98 -26.65
CA THR A 99 -3.18 11.04 -25.60
C THR A 99 -1.66 11.02 -25.46
N ARG A 100 -1.21 11.32 -24.24
CA ARG A 100 0.22 11.45 -23.89
C ARG A 100 0.63 10.48 -22.80
N ALA A 101 -0.25 10.08 -21.89
CA ALA A 101 0.10 9.13 -20.85
C ALA A 101 -1.02 8.14 -20.52
N PHE A 102 -0.61 6.93 -20.12
CA PHE A 102 -1.47 5.90 -19.53
C PHE A 102 -1.12 5.76 -18.05
N LEU A 103 -2.10 5.98 -17.19
CA LEU A 103 -1.99 5.86 -15.75
C LEU A 103 -2.47 4.47 -15.31
N PHE A 104 -1.73 3.82 -14.43
CA PHE A 104 -2.02 2.48 -13.93
C PHE A 104 -2.11 2.51 -12.41
N TYR A 105 -3.19 1.97 -11.91
CA TYR A 105 -3.34 1.56 -10.53
C TYR A 105 -2.75 0.17 -10.39
N GLY A 106 -1.70 0.02 -9.58
CA GLY A 106 -0.90 -1.19 -9.56
C GLY A 106 -1.66 -2.43 -9.12
N THR A 107 -2.65 -2.30 -8.22
CA THR A 107 -3.49 -3.43 -7.80
C THR A 107 -4.27 -4.02 -8.98
N ASP A 108 -4.77 -3.15 -9.86
CA ASP A 108 -5.58 -3.52 -11.03
C ASP A 108 -4.74 -3.71 -12.30
N PHE A 109 -3.41 -3.67 -12.19
CA PHE A 109 -2.52 -3.84 -13.34
C PHE A 109 -2.57 -5.28 -13.87
N SER A 110 -3.23 -5.44 -15.01
CA SER A 110 -3.37 -6.69 -15.78
C SER A 110 -2.59 -6.65 -17.09
N ILE A 111 -2.05 -7.82 -17.46
CA ILE A 111 -1.33 -8.05 -18.71
C ILE A 111 -2.27 -8.19 -19.92
N ASP A 112 -3.55 -8.53 -19.71
CA ASP A 112 -4.45 -8.97 -20.79
C ASP A 112 -4.88 -7.85 -21.72
N SER A 113 -4.69 -6.60 -21.29
CA SER A 113 -5.16 -5.44 -22.02
C SER A 113 -4.14 -4.32 -22.04
N LEU A 114 -2.83 -4.57 -22.06
CA LEU A 114 -1.87 -3.44 -22.06
C LEU A 114 -2.09 -2.51 -23.27
N PRO A 115 -1.91 -1.17 -23.12
CA PRO A 115 -2.12 -0.20 -24.19
C PRO A 115 -0.95 -0.20 -25.19
N LEU A 116 -0.85 -1.30 -25.92
CA LEU A 116 0.11 -1.53 -27.00
C LEU A 116 -0.59 -1.39 -28.37
N PRO A 117 0.16 -1.07 -29.45
CA PRO A 117 1.53 -0.59 -29.46
C PRO A 117 1.66 0.80 -28.79
N ARG A 118 2.73 0.98 -28.03
CA ARG A 118 3.11 2.21 -27.36
C ARG A 118 3.86 3.12 -28.35
N LYS A 119 3.36 4.35 -28.54
CA LYS A 119 4.04 5.37 -29.35
C LYS A 119 5.15 6.03 -28.53
N ASP A 120 6.16 6.60 -29.20
CA ASP A 120 7.31 7.21 -28.53
C ASP A 120 6.96 8.35 -27.59
N TYR A 121 5.83 9.02 -27.81
CA TYR A 121 5.32 10.10 -26.96
C TYR A 121 4.30 9.64 -25.91
N HIS A 122 4.02 8.33 -25.81
CA HIS A 122 3.19 7.77 -24.74
C HIS A 122 4.07 7.46 -23.52
N ASP A 123 3.70 8.01 -22.37
CA ASP A 123 4.29 7.66 -21.08
C ASP A 123 3.40 6.67 -20.31
N TRP A 124 4.01 5.80 -19.52
CA TRP A 124 3.31 4.92 -18.58
C TRP A 124 3.59 5.42 -17.16
N ALA A 125 2.55 5.60 -16.36
CA ALA A 125 2.64 6.14 -15.00
C ALA A 125 1.98 5.16 -14.02
N LEU A 126 2.72 4.73 -12.99
CA LEU A 126 2.24 3.79 -11.98
C LEU A 126 1.89 4.52 -10.68
N PHE A 127 0.69 4.27 -10.16
CA PHE A 127 0.26 4.57 -8.81
C PHE A 127 0.07 3.25 -8.07
N HIS A 128 0.88 2.97 -7.05
CA HIS A 128 0.79 1.74 -6.28
C HIS A 128 1.34 1.88 -4.86
N GLU A 129 0.41 1.87 -3.93
CA GLU A 129 0.59 2.13 -2.51
C GLU A 129 0.48 0.87 -1.65
N GLU A 130 0.24 -0.26 -2.31
CA GLU A 130 -0.13 -1.54 -1.74
C GLU A 130 1.06 -2.51 -1.65
N SER A 131 0.93 -3.54 -0.80
CA SER A 131 1.99 -4.54 -0.61
C SER A 131 2.14 -5.48 -1.82
N PRO A 132 3.26 -6.24 -1.92
CA PRO A 132 3.44 -7.28 -2.94
C PRO A 132 2.33 -8.32 -3.02
N LYS A 133 1.58 -8.51 -1.93
CA LYS A 133 0.40 -9.39 -1.90
C LYS A 133 -0.60 -9.07 -3.01
N ASN A 134 -0.73 -7.79 -3.38
CA ASN A 134 -1.68 -7.33 -4.38
C ASN A 134 -1.16 -7.54 -5.80
N ASN A 135 0.13 -7.31 -6.04
CA ASN A 135 0.71 -7.47 -7.37
C ASN A 135 2.23 -7.70 -7.38
N TYR A 136 2.67 -8.92 -7.05
CA TYR A 136 4.10 -9.26 -6.94
C TYR A 136 4.94 -8.93 -8.18
N LYS A 137 4.39 -9.08 -9.39
CA LYS A 137 5.15 -8.83 -10.63
C LYS A 137 5.67 -7.39 -10.73
N LEU A 138 4.99 -6.42 -10.10
CA LEU A 138 5.43 -5.01 -10.07
C LEU A 138 6.69 -4.78 -9.23
N PHE A 139 7.02 -5.70 -8.31
CA PHE A 139 8.15 -5.56 -7.38
C PHE A 139 9.48 -6.10 -7.94
N HIS A 140 9.47 -6.55 -9.20
CA HIS A 140 10.67 -6.98 -9.90
C HIS A 140 11.12 -5.91 -10.89
N GLU A 141 12.45 -5.75 -11.02
CA GLU A 141 13.11 -4.79 -11.91
C GLU A 141 12.52 -4.80 -13.33
N ALA A 142 12.31 -6.00 -13.89
CA ALA A 142 11.81 -6.19 -15.24
C ALA A 142 10.47 -5.48 -15.50
N THR A 143 9.60 -5.40 -14.49
CA THR A 143 8.29 -4.73 -14.61
C THR A 143 8.35 -3.28 -14.17
N ILE A 144 8.91 -2.96 -12.99
CA ILE A 144 8.87 -1.57 -12.48
C ILE A 144 9.54 -0.60 -13.44
N THR A 145 10.61 -1.03 -14.13
CA THR A 145 11.36 -0.20 -15.08
C THR A 145 10.67 -0.02 -16.46
N LEU A 146 9.45 -0.55 -16.64
CA LEU A 146 8.59 -0.25 -17.80
C LEU A 146 7.90 1.12 -17.67
N PHE A 147 7.75 1.62 -16.44
CA PHE A 147 7.05 2.87 -16.14
C PHE A 147 8.01 4.09 -16.17
N ASN A 148 7.47 5.23 -16.58
CA ASN A 148 8.17 6.52 -16.62
C ASN A 148 7.97 7.31 -15.33
N HIS A 149 6.81 7.17 -14.71
CA HIS A 149 6.40 7.90 -13.52
C HIS A 149 5.87 6.92 -12.47
N THR A 150 6.14 7.20 -11.21
CA THR A 150 5.79 6.29 -10.10
C THR A 150 5.36 7.10 -8.89
N ALA A 151 4.21 6.78 -8.33
CA ALA A 151 3.82 7.13 -6.98
C ALA A 151 3.64 5.85 -6.16
N THR A 152 4.48 5.65 -5.14
CA THR A 152 4.48 4.41 -4.36
C THR A 152 4.88 4.67 -2.91
N PHE A 153 4.78 3.67 -2.04
CA PHE A 153 5.24 3.80 -0.66
C PHE A 153 6.76 4.04 -0.52
N SER A 154 7.57 3.76 -1.55
CA SER A 154 9.02 4.00 -1.50
C SER A 154 9.35 5.49 -1.46
N ARG A 155 10.26 5.88 -0.56
CA ARG A 155 10.79 7.25 -0.48
C ARG A 155 11.55 7.69 -1.74
N HIS A 156 11.93 6.74 -2.58
CA HIS A 156 12.70 6.98 -3.80
C HIS A 156 11.83 7.13 -5.05
N SER A 157 10.52 6.85 -4.94
CA SER A 157 9.62 7.03 -6.08
C SER A 157 9.50 8.50 -6.48
N HIS A 158 9.17 8.76 -7.76
CA HIS A 158 9.03 10.14 -8.26
C HIS A 158 8.05 10.99 -7.43
N LEU A 159 6.98 10.37 -6.92
CA LEU A 159 6.09 10.94 -5.91
C LEU A 159 5.97 9.97 -4.72
N PRO A 160 6.76 10.17 -3.65
CA PRO A 160 6.71 9.32 -2.47
C PRO A 160 5.36 9.38 -1.75
N LEU A 161 4.81 8.22 -1.41
CA LEU A 161 3.59 8.02 -0.61
C LEU A 161 3.89 7.43 0.78
N THR A 162 5.15 7.47 1.23
CA THR A 162 5.61 6.85 2.48
C THR A 162 4.82 7.30 3.72
N THR A 163 4.30 8.53 3.71
CA THR A 163 3.53 9.12 4.83
C THR A 163 2.03 9.22 4.54
N GLN A 164 1.48 8.43 3.59
CA GLN A 164 0.08 8.56 3.16
C GLN A 164 -0.96 8.21 4.23
N TYR A 165 -0.55 7.49 5.27
CA TYR A 165 -1.40 7.12 6.40
C TYR A 165 -1.17 8.00 7.64
N LEU A 166 -0.45 9.12 7.48
CA LEU A 166 -0.23 10.12 8.52
C LEU A 166 -0.87 11.45 8.09
N GLU A 167 -1.87 11.91 8.83
CA GLU A 167 -2.60 13.15 8.52
C GLU A 167 -1.70 14.37 8.63
N GLY A 168 -0.90 14.43 9.69
CA GLY A 168 0.01 15.54 9.96
C GLY A 168 0.81 15.31 11.23
N VAL A 169 1.89 16.08 11.39
CA VAL A 169 2.72 16.08 12.60
C VAL A 169 1.90 16.42 13.85
N GLU A 170 0.91 17.31 13.71
CA GLU A 170 0.08 17.75 14.83
C GLU A 170 -0.81 16.63 15.39
N VAL A 171 -1.20 15.64 14.57
CA VAL A 171 -1.94 14.46 15.05
C VAL A 171 -1.08 13.62 16.01
N LEU A 172 0.23 13.57 15.79
CA LEU A 172 1.16 12.84 16.65
C LEU A 172 1.38 13.56 17.98
N LYS A 173 1.39 14.90 17.97
CA LYS A 173 1.50 15.72 19.19
C LYS A 173 0.20 15.79 19.99
N SER A 174 -0.95 15.57 19.36
CA SER A 174 -2.25 15.66 20.02
C SER A 174 -2.41 14.60 21.12
N LEU A 175 -2.91 15.04 22.28
CA LEU A 175 -3.31 14.17 23.40
C LEU A 175 -4.79 13.77 23.35
N ARG A 176 -5.54 14.17 22.30
CA ARG A 176 -7.01 14.03 22.20
C ARG A 176 -7.54 12.63 22.52
N TYR A 177 -6.84 11.59 22.09
CA TYR A 177 -7.25 10.20 22.26
C TYR A 177 -6.46 9.46 23.34
N MET A 178 -5.46 10.12 23.95
CA MET A 178 -4.59 9.48 24.92
C MET A 178 -5.35 9.23 26.22
N ILE A 179 -5.24 8.00 26.75
CA ILE A 179 -5.77 7.62 28.06
C ILE A 179 -4.64 7.70 29.10
N PRO A 180 -4.86 8.33 30.28
CA PRO A 180 -3.87 8.40 31.35
C PRO A 180 -3.38 7.02 31.79
N LEU A 181 -2.10 6.91 32.16
CA LEU A 181 -1.48 5.64 32.54
C LEU A 181 -2.18 4.98 33.73
N GLN A 182 -2.56 5.74 34.76
CA GLN A 182 -3.28 5.19 35.92
C GLN A 182 -4.58 4.49 35.50
N MET A 183 -5.28 5.03 34.50
CA MET A 183 -6.48 4.41 33.94
C MET A 183 -6.12 3.14 33.17
N LYS A 184 -5.07 3.16 32.32
CA LYS A 184 -4.58 1.95 31.64
C LYS A 184 -4.22 0.84 32.65
N ASN A 185 -3.53 1.18 33.75
CA ASN A 185 -3.19 0.25 34.82
C ASN A 185 -4.42 -0.36 35.50
N SER A 186 -5.47 0.42 35.74
CA SER A 186 -6.74 -0.11 36.24
C SER A 186 -7.38 -1.08 35.25
N LEU A 187 -7.33 -0.75 33.95
CA LEU A 187 -7.87 -1.57 32.87
C LEU A 187 -7.09 -2.86 32.63
N ARG A 188 -5.81 -2.93 33.01
CA ARG A 188 -5.00 -4.15 32.97
C ARG A 188 -5.58 -5.31 33.79
N LYS A 189 -6.49 -5.04 34.73
CA LYS A 189 -7.22 -6.08 35.48
C LYS A 189 -8.21 -6.90 34.62
N ARG A 190 -8.57 -6.41 33.43
CA ARG A 190 -9.61 -7.02 32.55
C ARG A 190 -9.25 -7.10 31.07
N LEU A 191 -8.20 -6.39 30.65
CA LEU A 191 -7.67 -6.42 29.30
C LEU A 191 -6.36 -7.20 29.30
N ALA A 192 -5.87 -7.60 28.13
CA ALA A 192 -4.48 -8.01 27.91
C ALA A 192 -3.55 -6.77 27.88
N PRO A 193 -2.22 -6.94 28.02
CA PRO A 193 -1.28 -5.82 27.83
C PRO A 193 -1.21 -5.36 26.36
N LEU A 194 -1.44 -6.31 25.45
CA LEU A 194 -1.34 -6.16 24.01
C LEU A 194 -2.70 -6.30 23.35
N VAL A 195 -2.93 -5.51 22.30
CA VAL A 195 -4.05 -5.69 21.38
C VAL A 195 -3.57 -5.96 19.95
N TYR A 196 -4.26 -6.86 19.28
CA TYR A 196 -4.08 -7.23 17.87
C TYR A 196 -5.39 -6.98 17.11
N VAL A 197 -5.32 -6.24 15.99
CA VAL A 197 -6.51 -5.99 15.16
C VAL A 197 -6.14 -6.15 13.69
N GLN A 198 -6.24 -7.37 13.19
CA GLN A 198 -5.99 -7.70 11.80
C GLN A 198 -7.08 -8.63 11.27
N SER A 199 -7.56 -8.35 10.06
CA SER A 199 -8.54 -9.21 9.37
C SER A 199 -7.98 -9.86 8.10
N ASP A 200 -6.79 -9.43 7.68
CA ASP A 200 -6.07 -10.03 6.56
C ASP A 200 -5.08 -11.08 7.05
N CYS A 201 -5.54 -12.33 7.13
CA CYS A 201 -4.77 -13.41 7.75
C CYS A 201 -3.87 -14.13 6.74
N ASN A 202 -2.85 -14.80 7.28
CA ASN A 202 -1.81 -15.51 6.56
C ASN A 202 -1.12 -14.63 5.50
N PRO A 203 -0.63 -13.42 5.84
CA PRO A 203 0.00 -12.54 4.87
C PRO A 203 1.45 -12.95 4.57
N PRO A 204 2.07 -12.37 3.51
CA PRO A 204 3.46 -12.58 3.15
C PRO A 204 4.51 -12.29 4.23
N SER A 205 4.17 -11.54 5.29
CA SER A 205 5.07 -11.29 6.42
C SER A 205 5.12 -12.42 7.46
N ASP A 206 4.32 -13.48 7.34
CA ASP A 206 4.20 -14.55 8.35
C ASP A 206 3.79 -14.05 9.76
N ARG A 207 3.21 -12.85 9.83
CA ARG A 207 2.93 -12.14 11.08
C ARG A 207 2.04 -12.95 12.04
N ASP A 208 1.07 -13.69 11.52
CA ASP A 208 0.13 -14.44 12.35
C ASP A 208 0.81 -15.64 13.05
N SER A 209 1.81 -16.24 12.42
CA SER A 209 2.63 -17.29 13.04
C SER A 209 3.42 -16.73 14.22
N TYR A 210 3.99 -15.52 14.06
CA TYR A 210 4.69 -14.82 15.14
C TYR A 210 3.74 -14.49 16.29
N VAL A 211 2.57 -13.90 16.00
CA VAL A 211 1.60 -13.51 17.04
C VAL A 211 1.06 -14.74 17.77
N ARG A 212 0.81 -15.85 17.07
CA ARG A 212 0.38 -17.10 17.69
C ARG A 212 1.42 -17.64 18.67
N GLU A 213 2.70 -17.66 18.29
CA GLU A 213 3.77 -18.06 19.21
C GLU A 213 3.91 -17.08 20.37
N LEU A 214 3.77 -15.77 20.12
CA LEU A 214 3.76 -14.75 21.18
C LEU A 214 2.64 -15.00 22.20
N MET A 215 1.45 -15.38 21.75
CA MET A 215 0.29 -15.69 22.60
C MET A 215 0.53 -16.87 23.55
N CYS A 216 1.51 -17.75 23.27
CA CYS A 216 1.93 -18.79 24.21
C CYS A 216 2.72 -18.23 25.41
N HIS A 217 3.29 -17.03 25.29
CA HIS A 217 4.15 -16.43 26.31
C HIS A 217 3.53 -15.21 27.00
N ILE A 218 2.53 -14.55 26.40
CA ILE A 218 1.86 -13.37 26.94
C ILE A 218 0.41 -13.27 26.42
N GLU A 219 -0.50 -12.74 27.23
CA GLU A 219 -1.88 -12.50 26.79
C GLU A 219 -1.94 -11.42 25.70
N VAL A 220 -2.77 -11.66 24.69
CA VAL A 220 -3.07 -10.73 23.60
C VAL A 220 -4.56 -10.75 23.34
N ASP A 221 -5.21 -9.59 23.40
CA ASP A 221 -6.60 -9.43 22.97
C ASP A 221 -6.62 -9.22 21.45
N SER A 222 -7.28 -10.12 20.71
CA SER A 222 -7.43 -10.02 19.25
C SER A 222 -8.88 -9.76 18.86
N TYR A 223 -9.11 -8.58 18.27
CA TYR A 223 -10.42 -8.12 17.84
C TYR A 223 -10.73 -8.35 16.36
N GLY A 224 -9.69 -8.54 15.53
CA GLY A 224 -9.86 -8.81 14.10
C GLY A 224 -10.24 -10.26 13.83
N GLU A 225 -10.34 -10.63 12.56
CA GLU A 225 -10.60 -12.03 12.16
C GLU A 225 -9.41 -12.95 12.50
N CYS A 226 -8.19 -12.43 12.51
CA CYS A 226 -6.99 -13.22 12.72
C CYS A 226 -6.77 -13.49 14.21
N LEU A 227 -6.63 -14.76 14.57
CA LEU A 227 -6.44 -15.21 15.97
C LEU A 227 -7.51 -14.67 16.92
N HIS A 228 -8.73 -14.48 16.41
CA HIS A 228 -9.83 -13.84 17.12
C HIS A 228 -10.11 -14.50 18.48
N ASN A 229 -10.13 -13.68 19.54
CA ASN A 229 -10.50 -14.14 20.88
C ASN A 229 -11.31 -13.10 21.67
N ARG A 230 -11.61 -11.94 21.06
CA ARG A 230 -12.34 -10.86 21.72
C ARG A 230 -13.23 -10.10 20.75
N ASP A 231 -14.49 -9.88 21.13
CA ASP A 231 -15.46 -9.18 20.29
C ASP A 231 -15.35 -7.65 20.35
N LEU A 232 -15.44 -7.00 19.19
CA LEU A 232 -15.79 -5.58 19.12
C LEU A 232 -17.29 -5.37 19.31
N PRO A 233 -17.71 -4.20 19.84
CA PRO A 233 -19.10 -3.77 19.76
C PRO A 233 -19.62 -3.84 18.32
N HIS A 234 -20.88 -4.26 18.14
CA HIS A 234 -21.45 -4.56 16.82
C HIS A 234 -21.23 -3.44 15.78
N HIS A 235 -21.43 -2.18 16.18
CA HIS A 235 -21.26 -1.02 15.31
C HIS A 235 -19.81 -0.75 14.86
N LEU A 236 -18.81 -1.39 15.51
CA LEU A 236 -17.38 -1.26 15.21
C LEU A 236 -16.79 -2.47 14.51
N ARG A 237 -17.59 -3.50 14.22
CA ARG A 237 -17.14 -4.69 13.48
C ARG A 237 -16.93 -4.40 12.00
N ASN A 238 -17.57 -3.35 11.46
CA ASN A 238 -17.40 -2.96 10.07
C ASN A 238 -16.00 -2.33 9.86
N PRO A 239 -15.21 -2.76 8.85
CA PRO A 239 -13.91 -2.15 8.53
C PRO A 239 -13.95 -0.64 8.27
N ALA A 240 -15.10 -0.09 7.87
CA ALA A 240 -15.30 1.36 7.71
C ALA A 240 -15.25 2.12 9.05
N ALA A 241 -15.45 1.45 10.19
CA ALA A 241 -15.39 2.04 11.52
C ALA A 241 -13.96 2.08 12.11
N MET A 242 -12.94 1.60 11.40
CA MET A 242 -11.55 1.55 11.90
C MET A 242 -10.90 2.93 12.08
N ASP A 243 -11.50 3.97 11.51
CA ASP A 243 -11.08 5.37 11.69
C ASP A 243 -12.05 6.16 12.60
N ASP A 244 -13.06 5.49 13.16
CA ASP A 244 -14.03 6.08 14.08
C ASP A 244 -13.42 6.37 15.46
N GLY A 245 -13.84 7.50 16.05
CA GLY A 245 -13.33 7.93 17.35
C GLY A 245 -13.65 6.96 18.50
N SER A 246 -14.72 6.16 18.41
CA SER A 246 -15.04 5.14 19.41
C SER A 246 -14.17 3.89 19.27
N PHE A 247 -13.76 3.53 18.04
CA PHE A 247 -12.76 2.49 17.83
C PHE A 247 -11.40 2.90 18.42
N TYR A 248 -10.99 4.14 18.21
CA TYR A 248 -9.80 4.73 18.84
C TYR A 248 -9.85 4.68 20.38
N LYS A 249 -11.00 4.97 20.99
CA LYS A 249 -11.19 4.86 22.44
C LYS A 249 -11.03 3.43 22.98
N ILE A 250 -11.33 2.40 22.18
CA ILE A 250 -11.07 1.00 22.57
C ILE A 250 -9.57 0.73 22.58
N LEU A 251 -8.88 1.05 21.48
CA LEU A 251 -7.46 0.77 21.35
C LEU A 251 -6.59 1.59 22.31
N ALA A 252 -6.96 2.83 22.60
CA ALA A 252 -6.25 3.70 23.53
C ALA A 252 -6.21 3.14 24.97
N GLN A 253 -7.07 2.17 25.33
CA GLN A 253 -7.08 1.53 26.65
C GLN A 253 -5.89 0.60 26.90
N TYR A 254 -5.26 0.10 25.83
CA TYR A 254 -4.12 -0.79 25.92
C TYR A 254 -2.82 -0.02 26.15
N LYS A 255 -1.82 -0.69 26.73
CA LYS A 255 -0.43 -0.18 26.80
C LYS A 255 0.30 -0.39 25.47
N PHE A 256 0.04 -1.51 24.80
CA PHE A 256 0.74 -1.89 23.58
C PHE A 256 -0.23 -2.31 22.46
N ILE A 257 0.11 -1.96 21.21
CA ILE A 257 -0.58 -2.46 20.00
C ILE A 257 0.43 -3.19 19.14
N LEU A 258 0.07 -4.40 18.68
CA LEU A 258 0.82 -5.13 17.66
C LEU A 258 0.60 -4.49 16.29
N ALA A 259 1.57 -3.69 15.85
CA ALA A 259 1.58 -2.91 14.61
C ALA A 259 2.34 -3.68 13.50
N PHE A 260 1.76 -4.79 13.04
CA PHE A 260 2.44 -5.73 12.14
C PHE A 260 1.96 -5.56 10.69
N GLU A 261 2.84 -5.22 9.76
CA GLU A 261 2.54 -5.11 8.33
C GLU A 261 2.32 -6.48 7.68
N ASN A 262 1.62 -6.49 6.53
CA ASN A 262 1.37 -7.72 5.77
C ASN A 262 2.54 -8.11 4.84
N ALA A 263 3.53 -7.25 4.67
CA ALA A 263 4.78 -7.53 3.97
C ALA A 263 5.94 -6.76 4.60
N ILE A 264 7.16 -7.26 4.44
CA ILE A 264 8.39 -6.67 4.97
C ILE A 264 9.14 -6.01 3.82
N CYS A 265 8.85 -4.74 3.56
CA CYS A 265 9.47 -3.97 2.47
C CYS A 265 9.97 -2.63 2.99
N GLU A 266 11.06 -2.12 2.43
CA GLU A 266 11.56 -0.78 2.74
C GLU A 266 10.48 0.27 2.51
N ASP A 267 10.29 1.16 3.48
CA ASP A 267 9.30 2.25 3.48
C ASP A 267 7.82 1.82 3.37
N TYR A 268 7.51 0.52 3.44
CA TYR A 268 6.11 0.08 3.53
C TYR A 268 5.57 0.29 4.95
N ILE A 269 4.96 1.45 5.15
CA ILE A 269 4.45 1.91 6.45
C ILE A 269 2.99 2.30 6.29
N THR A 270 2.14 1.62 7.05
CA THR A 270 0.69 1.81 6.95
C THR A 270 0.08 2.46 8.19
N GLU A 271 -1.24 2.55 8.23
CA GLU A 271 -1.99 3.02 9.40
C GLU A 271 -1.67 2.22 10.67
N LYS A 272 -1.11 1.00 10.53
CA LYS A 272 -0.74 0.11 11.64
C LYS A 272 0.32 0.72 12.54
N LEU A 273 1.29 1.46 11.99
CA LEU A 273 2.25 2.23 12.79
C LEU A 273 1.61 3.51 13.33
N TRP A 274 0.97 4.29 12.46
CA TRP A 274 0.56 5.66 12.80
C TRP A 274 -0.57 5.69 13.83
N ARG A 275 -1.49 4.72 13.78
CA ARG A 275 -2.63 4.61 14.72
C ARG A 275 -2.18 4.55 16.18
N PRO A 276 -1.36 3.59 16.65
CA PRO A 276 -0.91 3.57 18.04
C PRO A 276 -0.18 4.86 18.48
N LEU A 277 0.68 5.43 17.62
CA LEU A 277 1.39 6.69 17.92
C LEU A 277 0.41 7.87 18.11
N LYS A 278 -0.62 7.98 17.27
CA LYS A 278 -1.72 8.95 17.40
C LYS A 278 -2.47 8.77 18.71
N LEU A 279 -2.70 7.52 19.14
CA LEU A 279 -3.48 7.19 20.34
C LEU A 279 -2.69 7.26 21.66
N GLY A 280 -1.37 7.49 21.63
CA GLY A 280 -0.55 7.41 22.84
C GLY A 280 -0.50 5.99 23.41
N VAL A 281 -0.35 5.01 22.50
CA VAL A 281 -0.13 3.60 22.81
C VAL A 281 1.19 3.20 22.16
N VAL A 282 2.00 2.39 22.85
CA VAL A 282 3.33 2.01 22.33
C VAL A 282 3.15 0.96 21.22
N PRO A 283 3.53 1.25 19.96
CA PRO A 283 3.53 0.24 18.91
C PRO A 283 4.63 -0.80 19.17
N VAL A 284 4.25 -2.07 19.05
CA VAL A 284 5.17 -3.19 18.86
C VAL A 284 5.18 -3.48 17.36
N TYR A 285 6.22 -3.04 16.66
CA TYR A 285 6.24 -2.92 15.21
C TYR A 285 7.02 -4.05 14.54
N PHE A 286 6.43 -4.60 13.47
CA PHE A 286 7.05 -5.55 12.56
C PHE A 286 6.63 -5.21 11.13
N GLY A 287 7.58 -4.81 10.27
CA GLY A 287 7.26 -4.23 8.97
C GLY A 287 8.51 -3.73 8.27
N SER A 288 8.50 -2.46 7.84
CA SER A 288 9.61 -1.83 7.13
C SER A 288 10.95 -1.93 7.91
N PRO A 289 12.04 -2.43 7.28
CA PRO A 289 13.37 -2.39 7.87
C PRO A 289 13.88 -0.96 8.13
N SER A 290 13.51 0.00 7.27
CA SER A 290 13.83 1.43 7.44
C SER A 290 12.98 2.18 8.47
N ILE A 291 12.15 1.52 9.28
CA ILE A 291 11.18 2.19 10.16
C ILE A 291 11.78 3.26 11.08
N VAL A 292 13.02 3.05 11.53
CA VAL A 292 13.76 3.98 12.41
C VAL A 292 13.88 5.39 11.81
N ASP A 293 13.89 5.49 10.48
CA ASP A 293 13.92 6.76 9.76
C ASP A 293 12.62 7.56 9.87
N TRP A 294 11.53 6.95 10.31
CA TRP A 294 10.18 7.51 10.30
C TRP A 294 9.53 7.61 11.68
N LEU A 295 10.13 7.02 12.71
CA LEU A 295 9.63 7.10 14.07
C LEU A 295 9.70 8.54 14.61
N PRO A 296 8.73 9.00 15.42
CA PRO A 296 8.78 10.33 16.02
C PRO A 296 10.00 10.59 16.91
N SER A 297 10.54 9.52 17.52
CA SER A 297 11.70 9.51 18.41
C SER A 297 12.36 8.14 18.39
N ASN A 298 13.63 8.04 18.76
CA ASN A 298 14.34 6.75 18.90
C ASN A 298 13.67 5.80 19.91
N LYS A 299 12.95 6.34 20.92
CA LYS A 299 12.18 5.57 21.90
C LYS A 299 10.70 5.90 21.76
N SER A 300 10.10 5.52 20.62
CA SER A 300 8.65 5.64 20.37
C SER A 300 7.97 4.35 19.91
N ALA A 301 8.74 3.28 19.68
CA ALA A 301 8.24 1.98 19.24
C ALA A 301 9.15 0.86 19.76
N ILE A 302 8.57 -0.31 19.98
CA ILE A 302 9.31 -1.55 20.24
C ILE A 302 9.46 -2.28 18.91
N LEU A 303 10.69 -2.49 18.45
CA LEU A 303 10.96 -3.14 17.17
C LEU A 303 11.10 -4.64 17.37
N VAL A 304 10.27 -5.42 16.66
CA VAL A 304 10.30 -6.89 16.74
C VAL A 304 11.62 -7.47 16.24
N SER A 305 12.28 -6.80 15.30
CA SER A 305 13.60 -7.18 14.77
C SER A 305 14.71 -7.19 15.83
N SER A 306 14.49 -6.58 17.00
CA SER A 306 15.45 -6.60 18.12
C SER A 306 15.39 -7.89 18.97
N PHE A 307 14.51 -8.84 18.65
CA PHE A 307 14.29 -10.06 19.43
C PHE A 307 14.45 -11.31 18.55
N SER A 308 15.20 -12.31 19.03
CA SER A 308 15.38 -13.57 18.28
C SER A 308 14.15 -14.49 18.31
N HIS A 309 13.29 -14.34 19.33
CA HIS A 309 12.14 -15.20 19.56
C HIS A 309 10.98 -14.43 20.22
N PRO A 310 9.70 -14.75 19.93
CA PRO A 310 8.54 -14.11 20.57
C PRO A 310 8.54 -14.19 22.10
N ARG A 311 9.18 -15.20 22.69
CA ARG A 311 9.37 -15.34 24.15
C ARG A 311 10.16 -14.18 24.75
N GLU A 312 11.21 -13.72 24.09
CA GLU A 312 12.04 -12.60 24.57
C GLU A 312 11.24 -11.29 24.52
N LEU A 313 10.51 -11.08 23.41
CA LEU A 313 9.58 -9.96 23.30
C LEU A 313 8.52 -9.98 24.40
N ALA A 314 7.93 -11.15 24.68
CA ALA A 314 6.96 -11.30 25.77
C ALA A 314 7.55 -10.93 27.14
N HIS A 315 8.78 -11.38 27.42
CA HIS A 315 9.47 -11.04 28.67
C HIS A 315 9.75 -9.53 28.77
N TYR A 316 10.20 -8.92 27.68
CA TYR A 316 10.42 -7.48 27.60
C TYR A 316 9.13 -6.68 27.84
N ILE A 317 8.04 -7.05 27.18
CA ILE A 317 6.74 -6.41 27.34
C ILE A 317 6.21 -6.56 28.78
N LYS A 318 6.35 -7.74 29.40
CA LYS A 318 5.96 -7.93 30.83
C LYS A 318 6.74 -7.03 31.78
N THR A 319 8.02 -6.80 31.48
CA THR A 319 8.87 -5.89 32.26
C THR A 319 8.37 -4.45 32.13
N LEU A 320 8.06 -4.00 30.90
CA LEU A 320 7.49 -2.67 30.67
C LEU A 320 6.05 -2.52 31.21
N ASP A 321 5.23 -3.56 31.14
CA ASP A 321 3.84 -3.52 31.62
C ASP A 321 3.77 -3.29 33.14
N THR A 322 4.77 -3.78 33.88
CA THR A 322 4.88 -3.64 35.35
C THR A 322 5.74 -2.45 35.80
N ASN A 323 6.48 -1.80 34.89
CA ASN A 323 7.31 -0.63 35.16
C ASN A 323 6.75 0.60 34.43
N ASP A 324 6.00 1.43 35.16
CA ASP A 324 5.36 2.62 34.62
C ASP A 324 6.37 3.65 34.10
N GLU A 325 7.51 3.85 34.76
CA GLU A 325 8.54 4.81 34.34
C GLU A 325 9.15 4.40 32.98
N GLU A 326 9.52 3.13 32.83
CA GLU A 326 10.05 2.62 31.57
C GLU A 326 8.99 2.63 30.46
N TYR A 327 7.74 2.31 30.77
CA TYR A 327 6.64 2.45 29.80
C TYR A 327 6.45 3.91 29.34
N GLU A 328 6.37 4.87 30.28
CA GLU A 328 6.17 6.29 29.94
C GLU A 328 7.34 6.89 29.17
N SER A 329 8.55 6.34 29.34
CA SER A 329 9.71 6.76 28.57
C SER A 329 9.50 6.63 27.05
N TYR A 330 8.67 5.67 26.59
CA TYR A 330 8.28 5.51 25.19
C TYR A 330 7.28 6.58 24.68
N LEU A 331 6.67 7.32 25.60
CA LEU A 331 5.64 8.32 25.32
C LEU A 331 6.10 9.76 25.62
N GLN A 332 7.33 9.95 26.09
CA GLN A 332 7.88 11.27 26.42
C GLN A 332 7.85 12.24 25.24
N TRP A 333 8.15 11.78 24.04
CA TRP A 333 8.07 12.59 22.81
C TRP A 333 6.65 13.15 22.60
N LYS A 334 5.61 12.34 22.89
CA LYS A 334 4.21 12.73 22.76
C LYS A 334 3.78 13.67 23.88
N LEU A 335 4.14 13.36 25.12
CA LEU A 335 3.81 14.16 26.30
C LEU A 335 4.43 15.56 26.25
N LYS A 336 5.64 15.68 25.71
CA LYS A 336 6.32 16.96 25.49
C LYS A 336 5.89 17.66 24.20
N GLY A 337 5.19 16.97 23.31
CA GLY A 337 4.86 17.47 21.96
C GLY A 337 6.09 17.65 21.06
N ASP A 338 7.18 16.93 21.35
CA ASP A 338 8.49 17.07 20.71
C ASP A 338 8.78 15.85 19.82
N ILE A 339 8.86 16.10 18.51
CA ILE A 339 9.25 15.11 17.51
C ILE A 339 10.69 15.40 17.13
N SER A 340 11.60 14.48 17.45
CA SER A 340 13.04 14.68 17.28
C SER A 340 13.57 14.20 15.93
N ASN A 341 12.76 13.47 15.14
CA ASN A 341 13.19 12.93 13.86
C ASN A 341 13.15 13.99 12.73
N PRO A 342 14.31 14.44 12.22
CA PRO A 342 14.37 15.48 11.20
C PRO A 342 13.86 15.00 9.83
N ARG A 343 14.02 13.72 9.50
CA ARG A 343 13.55 13.18 8.21
C ARG A 343 12.03 13.19 8.15
N LEU A 344 11.37 12.74 9.22
CA LEU A 344 9.92 12.80 9.31
C LEU A 344 9.43 14.24 9.17
N LEU A 345 10.03 15.18 9.92
CA LEU A 345 9.65 16.59 9.87
C LEU A 345 9.83 17.20 8.48
N THR A 346 10.98 16.97 7.83
CA THR A 346 11.24 17.44 6.47
C THR A 346 10.25 16.84 5.47
N ALA A 347 10.03 15.52 5.51
CA ALA A 347 9.09 14.84 4.62
C ALA A 347 7.68 15.41 4.78
N MET A 348 7.22 15.65 6.01
CA MET A 348 5.90 16.23 6.27
C MET A 348 5.78 17.69 5.85
N LYS A 349 6.89 18.47 5.90
CA LYS A 349 6.93 19.86 5.45
C LYS A 349 6.93 19.98 3.91
N GLU A 350 7.63 19.07 3.23
CA GLU A 350 7.78 19.08 1.77
C GLU A 350 6.59 18.43 1.04
N ARG A 351 5.78 17.65 1.76
CA ARG A 351 4.60 16.98 1.23
C ARG A 351 3.60 17.98 0.64
N LYS A 352 3.21 17.74 -0.61
CA LYS A 352 2.29 18.63 -1.38
C LYS A 352 0.83 18.19 -1.37
N TRP A 353 0.52 17.11 -0.68
CA TRP A 353 -0.80 16.50 -0.61
C TRP A 353 -1.22 16.28 0.85
N GLY A 354 -2.53 16.27 1.07
CA GLY A 354 -3.16 16.04 2.36
C GLY A 354 -3.72 14.63 2.49
N VAL A 355 -4.03 14.25 3.74
CA VAL A 355 -4.71 13.00 4.08
C VAL A 355 -5.87 13.37 4.99
N GLN A 356 -7.10 13.04 4.58
CA GLN A 356 -8.32 13.46 5.28
C GLN A 356 -8.43 14.99 5.46
N ASP A 357 -7.79 15.76 4.58
CA ASP A 357 -7.83 17.22 4.57
C ASP A 357 -8.47 17.71 3.27
N ILE A 358 -9.70 18.21 3.37
CA ILE A 358 -10.46 18.72 2.22
C ILE A 358 -9.87 20.03 1.65
N THR A 359 -9.02 20.72 2.41
CA THR A 359 -8.42 21.99 1.98
C THR A 359 -7.24 21.76 1.05
N GLN A 360 -6.56 20.62 1.17
CA GLN A 360 -5.42 20.23 0.36
C GLN A 360 -5.83 19.35 -0.82
N ASP A 361 -4.94 19.22 -1.80
CA ASP A 361 -5.09 18.21 -2.85
C ASP A 361 -4.81 16.82 -2.28
N ASN A 362 -5.51 15.81 -2.78
CA ASN A 362 -5.20 14.44 -2.40
C ASN A 362 -3.99 13.92 -3.20
N TYR A 363 -3.42 12.79 -2.77
CA TYR A 363 -2.22 12.22 -3.39
C TYR A 363 -2.46 11.68 -4.82
N ILE A 364 -3.71 11.34 -5.20
CA ILE A 364 -4.07 10.95 -6.56
C ILE A 364 -4.05 12.18 -7.47
N ASP A 365 -4.68 13.28 -7.05
CA ASP A 365 -4.66 14.55 -7.79
C ASP A 365 -3.23 15.06 -7.98
N THR A 366 -2.40 14.93 -6.95
CA THR A 366 -0.98 15.32 -7.03
C THR A 366 -0.18 14.42 -7.98
N PHE A 367 -0.48 13.12 -8.01
CA PHE A 367 0.13 12.19 -8.98
C PHE A 367 -0.27 12.53 -10.41
N GLU A 368 -1.56 12.74 -10.64
CA GLU A 368 -2.14 13.18 -11.91
C GLU A 368 -1.49 14.49 -12.39
N CYS A 369 -1.36 15.48 -11.50
CA CYS A 369 -0.73 16.74 -11.83
C CYS A 369 0.78 16.64 -12.04
N MET A 370 1.48 15.78 -11.31
CA MET A 370 2.89 15.51 -11.61
C MET A 370 3.07 14.98 -13.03
N VAL A 371 2.21 14.05 -13.47
CA VAL A 371 2.26 13.51 -14.84
C VAL A 371 1.86 14.59 -15.85
N CYS A 372 0.80 15.36 -15.59
CA CYS A 372 0.35 16.45 -16.46
C CYS A 372 1.45 17.48 -16.70
N ASN A 373 2.10 17.95 -15.65
CA ASN A 373 3.14 18.98 -15.73
C ASN A 373 4.36 18.47 -16.52
N ARG A 374 4.72 17.19 -16.35
CA ARG A 374 5.82 16.56 -17.12
C ARG A 374 5.48 16.39 -18.59
N VAL A 375 4.23 16.07 -18.91
CA VAL A 375 3.74 16.03 -20.30
C VAL A 375 3.83 17.42 -20.94
N TRP A 376 3.37 18.45 -20.25
CA TRP A 376 3.44 19.83 -20.71
C TRP A 376 4.86 20.37 -20.83
N GLU A 377 5.74 20.01 -19.89
CA GLU A 377 7.18 20.28 -20.00
C GLU A 377 7.73 19.75 -21.33
N ASN A 378 7.43 18.49 -21.66
CA ASN A 378 7.88 17.90 -22.93
C ASN A 378 7.27 18.54 -24.17
N ILE A 379 6.01 18.99 -24.11
CA ILE A 379 5.38 19.75 -25.21
C ILE A 379 6.14 21.06 -25.43
N ARG A 380 6.33 21.86 -24.37
CA ARG A 380 7.08 23.14 -24.43
C ARG A 380 8.53 22.95 -24.87
N ARG A 381 9.19 21.88 -24.44
CA ARG A 381 10.56 21.55 -24.90
C ARG A 381 10.59 21.29 -26.40
N LYS A 382 9.64 20.51 -26.92
CA LYS A 382 9.53 20.19 -28.34
C LYS A 382 9.27 21.45 -29.18
N GLU A 383 8.41 22.35 -28.72
CA GLU A 383 8.15 23.64 -29.38
C GLU A 383 9.40 24.51 -29.51
N LYS A 384 10.30 24.44 -28.51
CA LYS A 384 11.62 25.10 -28.54
C LYS A 384 12.69 24.34 -29.34
N GLY A 385 12.33 23.23 -29.97
CA GLY A 385 13.28 22.36 -30.69
C GLY A 385 14.21 21.55 -29.79
N TRP A 386 13.90 21.44 -28.49
CA TRP A 386 14.70 20.65 -27.55
C TRP A 386 14.24 19.19 -27.51
N LEU A 387 15.17 18.30 -27.16
CA LEU A 387 14.84 16.88 -26.94
C LEU A 387 13.89 16.71 -25.74
N PRO A 388 12.92 15.79 -25.80
CA PRO A 388 12.06 15.48 -24.66
C PRO A 388 12.84 14.94 -23.45
N GLN A 389 12.40 15.29 -22.25
CA GLN A 389 12.88 14.71 -21.00
C GLN A 389 12.29 13.32 -20.85
N ARG A 390 13.13 12.34 -20.53
CA ARG A 390 12.70 10.97 -20.26
C ARG A 390 12.90 10.66 -18.79
N TRP A 391 11.79 10.43 -18.10
CA TRP A 391 11.78 9.85 -16.77
C TRP A 391 11.64 8.34 -16.88
N LYS A 392 12.28 7.62 -15.95
CA LYS A 392 12.26 6.17 -15.88
C LYS A 392 12.26 5.75 -14.43
N ALA A 393 11.36 4.84 -14.08
CA ALA A 393 11.35 4.23 -12.76
C ALA A 393 12.61 3.38 -12.54
N GLN A 394 13.14 3.44 -11.33
CA GLN A 394 14.26 2.61 -10.89
C GLN A 394 13.77 1.47 -10.00
N VAL A 395 14.61 0.46 -9.76
CA VAL A 395 14.25 -0.73 -8.96
C VAL A 395 13.81 -0.35 -7.55
N ASN A 396 14.49 0.60 -6.92
CA ASN A 396 14.16 1.09 -5.59
C ASN A 396 12.88 1.94 -5.53
N HIS A 397 12.23 2.25 -6.67
CA HIS A 397 10.93 2.92 -6.66
C HIS A 397 9.83 1.97 -6.19
N LEU A 398 9.98 0.65 -6.34
CA LEU A 398 9.05 -0.34 -5.80
C LEU A 398 9.76 -1.69 -5.69
N SER A 399 10.22 -2.03 -4.49
CA SER A 399 10.96 -3.26 -4.23
C SER A 399 10.56 -3.86 -2.91
N CYS A 400 10.50 -5.19 -2.86
CA CYS A 400 10.32 -5.92 -1.62
C CYS A 400 11.14 -7.22 -1.67
N PRO A 401 11.84 -7.60 -0.59
CA PRO A 401 12.50 -8.89 -0.52
C PRO A 401 11.50 -10.04 -0.68
N LYS A 402 12.05 -11.21 -1.02
CA LYS A 402 11.30 -12.47 -1.02
C LYS A 402 10.68 -12.69 0.38
N PRO A 403 9.41 -13.11 0.48
CA PRO A 403 8.80 -13.50 1.75
C PRO A 403 9.64 -14.54 2.51
N GLU A 404 9.68 -14.41 3.84
CA GLU A 404 10.39 -15.31 4.75
C GLU A 404 9.46 -15.79 5.87
N ALA A 405 9.57 -17.07 6.20
CA ALA A 405 8.85 -17.66 7.33
C ALA A 405 9.74 -17.61 8.57
N PHE A 406 9.12 -17.45 9.74
CA PHE A 406 9.84 -17.59 10.99
C PHE A 406 10.33 -19.03 11.17
N TRP A 407 11.58 -19.22 11.60
CA TRP A 407 12.17 -20.56 11.75
C TRP A 407 11.41 -21.47 12.74
N PHE A 408 10.73 -20.89 13.72
CA PHE A 408 9.91 -21.63 14.68
C PHE A 408 8.53 -22.03 14.11
N SER A 409 8.07 -21.39 13.02
CA SER A 409 6.77 -21.70 12.40
C SER A 409 6.78 -23.03 11.65
N SER A 410 7.95 -23.50 11.17
CA SER A 410 8.12 -24.81 10.51
C SER A 410 7.88 -26.04 11.41
N SER A 411 7.72 -25.86 12.71
CA SER A 411 7.54 -26.95 13.68
C SER A 411 6.08 -27.41 13.82
N ASN A 412 5.12 -26.67 13.25
CA ASN A 412 3.69 -26.94 13.39
C ASN A 412 3.07 -27.37 12.04
N PRO A 413 2.75 -28.66 11.84
CA PRO A 413 2.26 -29.21 10.58
C PRO A 413 0.84 -28.75 10.17
N GLY A 414 0.20 -27.88 10.96
CA GLY A 414 -1.19 -27.46 10.75
C GLY A 414 -1.39 -26.30 9.77
N TRP A 415 -0.40 -25.41 9.56
CA TRP A 415 -0.59 -24.20 8.75
C TRP A 415 0.72 -23.70 8.12
N THR A 416 0.87 -24.01 6.84
CA THR A 416 2.08 -23.84 6.01
C THR A 416 1.88 -22.83 4.87
N SER A 417 0.91 -21.91 4.99
CA SER A 417 0.47 -21.05 3.88
C SER A 417 1.58 -20.18 3.26
N LEU A 418 2.57 -19.75 4.04
CA LEU A 418 3.65 -18.92 3.50
C LEU A 418 4.62 -19.69 2.60
N GLN A 419 5.02 -20.87 3.03
CA GLN A 419 5.89 -21.73 2.24
C GLN A 419 5.14 -22.40 1.10
N GLU A 420 3.86 -22.74 1.29
CA GLU A 420 3.02 -23.39 0.29
C GLU A 420 2.55 -22.45 -0.83
N MET A 421 2.27 -21.18 -0.50
CA MET A 421 1.68 -20.23 -1.45
C MET A 421 2.61 -19.04 -1.73
N TRP A 422 3.01 -18.28 -0.72
CA TRP A 422 3.65 -16.98 -0.94
C TRP A 422 5.05 -17.08 -1.55
N ILE A 423 5.89 -18.02 -1.11
CA ILE A 423 7.23 -18.22 -1.70
C ILE A 423 7.15 -18.71 -3.15
N PRO A 424 6.36 -19.74 -3.49
CA PRO A 424 6.11 -20.12 -4.88
C PRO A 424 5.56 -18.98 -5.73
N SER A 425 4.56 -18.22 -5.25
CA SER A 425 4.00 -17.06 -5.95
C SER A 425 5.04 -15.98 -6.21
N PHE A 426 5.92 -15.69 -5.25
CA PHE A 426 7.03 -14.76 -5.46
C PHE A 426 7.97 -15.25 -6.56
N ARG A 427 8.36 -16.53 -6.55
CA ARG A 427 9.23 -17.11 -7.60
C ARG A 427 8.58 -17.08 -8.97
N GLN A 428 7.30 -17.42 -9.04
CA GLN A 428 6.50 -17.40 -10.25
C GLN A 428 6.38 -15.98 -10.82
N SER A 429 6.10 -14.99 -9.96
CA SER A 429 5.99 -13.58 -10.36
C SER A 429 7.28 -12.99 -10.96
N LYS A 430 8.45 -13.56 -10.62
CA LYS A 430 9.72 -13.17 -11.23
C LYS A 430 9.77 -13.57 -12.71
N LYS A 431 9.29 -14.79 -13.03
CA LYS A 431 9.18 -15.28 -14.42
C LYS A 431 8.14 -14.50 -15.22
N GLU A 432 7.01 -14.20 -14.57
CA GLU A 432 5.98 -13.31 -15.13
C GLU A 432 6.53 -11.93 -15.47
N ALA A 433 7.30 -11.32 -14.57
CA ALA A 433 7.92 -10.02 -14.79
C ALA A 433 8.90 -10.04 -15.98
N TRP A 434 9.70 -11.10 -16.09
CA TRP A 434 10.60 -11.29 -17.24
C TRP A 434 9.82 -11.45 -18.55
N ALA A 435 8.82 -12.34 -18.60
CA ALA A 435 8.02 -12.56 -19.79
C ALA A 435 7.26 -11.30 -20.22
N LEU A 436 6.70 -10.57 -19.26
CA LEU A 436 6.03 -9.28 -19.50
C LEU A 436 6.99 -8.28 -20.15
N ARG A 437 8.21 -8.15 -19.62
CA ARG A 437 9.24 -7.27 -20.19
C ARG A 437 9.52 -7.61 -21.65
N GLN A 438 9.77 -8.89 -21.94
CA GLN A 438 10.05 -9.36 -23.30
C GLN A 438 8.91 -9.07 -24.28
N LEU A 439 7.66 -9.16 -23.82
CA LEU A 439 6.48 -8.92 -24.66
C LEU A 439 6.22 -7.43 -24.88
N VAL A 440 6.37 -6.60 -23.84
CA VAL A 440 6.20 -5.14 -23.95
C VAL A 440 7.27 -4.52 -24.83
N GLU A 441 8.52 -5.00 -24.78
CA GLU A 441 9.62 -4.51 -25.64
C GLU A 441 9.41 -4.81 -27.14
N ARG A 442 8.65 -5.85 -27.49
CA ARG A 442 8.24 -6.08 -28.89
C ARG A 442 7.28 -5.03 -29.42
N ASN A 443 6.68 -4.26 -28.51
CA ASN A 443 5.77 -3.15 -28.78
C ASN A 443 4.60 -3.53 -29.71
N ARG A 444 4.02 -4.71 -29.51
CA ARG A 444 2.84 -5.20 -30.23
C ARG A 444 1.91 -5.91 -29.26
N ASN A 445 0.64 -6.00 -29.61
CA ASN A 445 -0.31 -6.79 -28.83
C ASN A 445 0.14 -8.25 -28.77
N PHE A 446 -0.11 -8.86 -27.62
CA PHE A 446 0.16 -10.28 -27.36
C PHE A 446 -1.02 -10.90 -26.63
N THR A 447 -1.16 -12.20 -26.79
CA THR A 447 -2.20 -12.99 -26.12
C THR A 447 -1.73 -13.50 -24.76
N ALA A 448 -2.67 -13.82 -23.86
CA ALA A 448 -2.35 -14.51 -22.61
C ALA A 448 -1.60 -15.83 -22.86
N GLN A 449 -1.91 -16.54 -23.95
CA GLN A 449 -1.19 -17.76 -24.34
C GLN A 449 0.29 -17.49 -24.66
N GLU A 450 0.60 -16.43 -25.42
CA GLU A 450 1.99 -16.04 -25.69
C GLU A 450 2.75 -15.67 -24.41
N PHE A 451 2.07 -14.98 -23.48
CA PHE A 451 2.64 -14.66 -22.18
C PHE A 451 2.99 -15.92 -21.40
N TRP A 452 2.03 -16.83 -21.18
CA TRP A 452 2.26 -18.04 -20.41
C TRP A 452 3.27 -18.99 -21.06
N MET A 453 3.32 -19.07 -22.40
CA MET A 453 4.36 -19.81 -23.10
C MET A 453 5.78 -19.29 -22.80
N LEU A 454 5.96 -17.98 -22.63
CA LEU A 454 7.24 -17.40 -22.23
C LEU A 454 7.52 -17.63 -20.75
N VAL A 455 6.53 -17.48 -19.89
CA VAL A 455 6.66 -17.68 -18.43
C VAL A 455 7.13 -19.11 -18.11
N PHE A 456 6.60 -20.12 -18.80
CA PHE A 456 7.00 -21.53 -18.58
C PHE A 456 8.28 -21.94 -19.32
N LYS A 457 8.87 -21.05 -20.12
CA LYS A 457 10.15 -21.30 -20.80
C LYS A 457 11.36 -21.01 -19.90
N GLU A 458 11.23 -20.05 -18.99
CA GLU A 458 12.14 -19.76 -17.89
C GLU A 458 11.83 -20.64 -16.68
#